data_AF-A0A416PB68-F1
#
_entry.id   AF-A0A416PB68-F1
#
_cell.length_a   1.000
_cell.length_b   1.000
_cell.length_c   1.000
_cell.angle_alpha   90.00
_cell.angle_beta   90.00
_cell.angle_gamma   90.00
#
_symmetry.space_group_name_H-M   'P 1'
#
loop_
_entity.id
_entity.type
_entity.pdbx_description
1 polymer ?
#
loop_
_entity_poly.entity_id
_entity_poly.type
_entity_poly.pdbx_seq_one_letter_code
_entity_poly.pdbx_strand_id
1 'polypeptide(L)'
;MVEYKNEENFLLKEIEDSDKFCTGCAACDNVCPVGAIEMIPGELGFVSPFINNTLCIQCDMCRKACPVLNLPEKEDKILKCYAVQANDEVRKKSSSGGAFTLFAEEILRCGGAVVGAAMGDDCKVSHIEIESIEELGRLRKSKYVQSDIGKVYRQVKKLRAENRLVLFSGTPCQAAALKNVLDKDEGEGVFIIDTLCHGVPSYQMLRDYIDASQKKEVESVEFRTKEKGWRNSSRNMFLNYKDNTRIMEKYELNEYEQGFHSELILRNCCYECQFAELPHVSDITLGDYWGIRERDAMLDDDGGTSAVIINSLKGYQLFEKILKNISLYRETPVEWLVDNRIHDEIKGNISRRYFEHLYKKGDFINAVKCALAHKYQIGIVGPWMNINCGGALTYYALYRTLVNMGYFPVMLSQPKGSEWDPTYKYCRYKEIPYPEYAILPAKNGYPGQREFNNYCDTFIVGSDQLFTGEMFQLLDGYADLEWVNNNKRKIAYAASFAKDHFSGSQEQKERLSYFCKSLIVFL
;
A
#
# COMPACT_ATOMS: atom_id res chain seq x y z
N MET A 1 20.14 -20.52 12.51
CA MET A 1 18.72 -20.12 12.48
C MET A 1 18.15 -20.40 13.85
N VAL A 2 17.94 -19.38 14.65
CA VAL A 2 17.27 -19.52 15.96
C VAL A 2 15.78 -19.67 15.65
N GLU A 3 15.19 -20.81 16.00
CA GLU A 3 13.73 -20.97 15.97
C GLU A 3 13.14 -20.03 17.01
N TYR A 4 12.59 -18.90 16.55
CA TYR A 4 11.75 -18.04 17.36
C TYR A 4 10.47 -18.82 17.68
N LYS A 5 10.37 -19.39 18.88
CA LYS A 5 9.07 -19.84 19.40
C LYS A 5 8.15 -18.62 19.39
N ASN A 6 6.96 -18.77 18.79
CA ASN A 6 5.87 -17.80 18.82
C ASN A 6 5.41 -17.61 20.27
N GLU A 7 6.18 -16.86 21.05
CA GLU A 7 5.68 -16.28 22.28
C GLU A 7 4.76 -15.11 21.90
N GLU A 8 3.63 -15.01 22.58
CA GLU A 8 2.56 -14.07 22.26
C GLU A 8 3.08 -12.62 22.36
N ASN A 9 3.16 -11.91 21.22
CA ASN A 9 3.50 -10.49 21.21
C ASN A 9 2.29 -9.70 21.70
N PHE A 10 2.26 -9.42 23.01
CA PHE A 10 1.14 -8.73 23.65
C PHE A 10 0.84 -7.35 23.05
N LEU A 11 1.84 -6.66 22.50
CA LEU A 11 1.68 -5.31 21.96
C LEU A 11 1.00 -5.35 20.58
N LEU A 12 1.40 -6.28 19.71
CA LEU A 12 0.73 -6.48 18.43
C LEU A 12 -0.70 -6.98 18.63
N LYS A 13 -0.90 -7.90 19.56
CA LYS A 13 -2.23 -8.40 19.91
C LYS A 13 -3.16 -7.30 20.37
N GLU A 14 -2.72 -6.41 21.26
CA GLU A 14 -3.55 -5.29 21.73
C GLU A 14 -3.89 -4.29 20.61
N ILE A 15 -2.95 -4.04 19.69
CA ILE A 15 -3.21 -3.20 18.52
C ILE A 15 -4.28 -3.85 17.62
N GLU A 16 -4.20 -5.16 17.40
CA GLU A 16 -5.18 -5.93 16.63
C GLU A 16 -6.55 -6.00 17.32
N ASP A 17 -6.58 -6.23 18.64
CA ASP A 17 -7.79 -6.21 19.47
C ASP A 17 -8.49 -4.83 19.45
N SER A 18 -7.75 -3.77 19.10
CA SER A 18 -8.26 -2.41 18.92
C SER A 18 -8.69 -2.09 17.49
N ASP A 19 -8.75 -3.10 16.60
CA ASP A 19 -9.07 -2.98 15.16
C ASP A 19 -8.16 -1.96 14.45
N LYS A 20 -6.85 -2.02 14.75
CA LYS A 20 -5.82 -1.16 14.14
C LYS A 20 -4.62 -1.99 13.68
N PHE A 21 -3.74 -1.36 12.91
CA PHE A 21 -2.50 -1.97 12.43
C PHE A 21 -1.24 -1.28 12.99
N CYS A 22 -0.21 -2.09 13.27
CA CYS A 22 1.11 -1.56 13.63
C CYS A 22 1.73 -0.79 12.45
N THR A 23 2.20 0.43 12.71
CA THR A 23 2.85 1.30 11.70
C THR A 23 4.32 0.98 11.47
N GLY A 24 4.95 0.19 12.33
CA GLY A 24 6.38 -0.11 12.25
C GLY A 24 7.27 1.11 12.54
N CYS A 25 6.76 2.11 13.27
CA CYS A 25 7.46 3.34 13.62
C CYS A 25 8.60 3.18 14.63
N ALA A 26 8.80 1.98 15.19
CA ALA A 26 9.85 1.62 16.16
C ALA A 26 9.85 2.42 17.48
N ALA A 27 8.73 3.08 17.85
CA ALA A 27 8.61 3.77 19.14
C ALA A 27 8.87 2.82 20.33
N CYS A 28 8.22 1.65 20.30
CA CYS A 28 8.33 0.61 21.33
C CYS A 28 9.78 0.15 21.55
N ASP A 29 10.52 -0.07 20.46
CA ASP A 29 11.93 -0.44 20.51
C ASP A 29 12.81 0.71 21.05
N ASN A 30 12.51 1.95 20.67
CA ASN A 30 13.25 3.12 21.15
C ASN A 30 13.06 3.38 22.64
N VAL A 31 11.90 3.07 23.22
CA VAL A 31 11.66 3.27 24.66
C VAL A 31 12.00 2.06 25.54
N CYS A 32 12.29 0.90 24.96
CA CYS A 32 12.59 -0.30 25.74
C CYS A 32 13.93 -0.17 26.51
N PRO A 33 13.92 -0.15 27.86
CA PRO A 33 15.12 0.11 28.65
C PRO A 33 16.08 -1.10 28.72
N VAL A 34 15.56 -2.30 28.48
CA VAL A 34 16.28 -3.57 28.60
C VAL A 34 16.58 -4.21 27.25
N GLY A 35 16.27 -3.52 26.14
CA GLY A 35 16.53 -4.03 24.78
C GLY A 35 15.78 -5.32 24.46
N ALA A 36 14.60 -5.53 25.05
CA ALA A 36 13.78 -6.72 24.85
C ALA A 36 12.98 -6.71 23.53
N ILE A 37 13.05 -5.62 22.75
CA ILE A 37 12.28 -5.46 21.52
C ILE A 37 13.24 -5.35 20.34
N GLU A 38 12.94 -6.05 19.25
CA GLU A 38 13.63 -5.95 17.96
C GLU A 38 12.60 -5.73 16.85
N MET A 39 12.90 -4.90 15.86
CA MET A 39 12.00 -4.68 14.73
C MET A 39 12.37 -5.66 13.60
N ILE A 40 11.55 -6.70 13.40
CA ILE A 40 11.82 -7.77 12.43
C ILE A 40 10.81 -7.75 11.27
N PRO A 41 11.23 -8.09 10.03
CA PRO A 41 10.32 -8.18 8.89
C PRO A 41 9.36 -9.38 9.03
N GLY A 42 8.09 -9.16 8.71
CA GLY A 42 7.11 -10.24 8.51
C GLY A 42 7.15 -10.83 7.09
N GLU A 43 6.15 -11.65 6.75
CA GLU A 43 6.07 -12.35 5.45
C GLU A 43 6.09 -11.41 4.23
N LEU A 44 5.51 -10.21 4.35
CA LEU A 44 5.49 -9.19 3.28
C LEU A 44 6.68 -8.22 3.37
N GLY A 45 7.65 -8.49 4.24
CA GLY A 45 8.83 -7.65 4.47
C GLY A 45 8.62 -6.41 5.34
N PHE A 46 7.38 -6.12 5.76
CA PHE A 46 7.11 -4.99 6.67
C PHE A 46 7.61 -5.31 8.08
N VAL A 47 8.36 -4.38 8.67
CA VAL A 47 8.90 -4.56 10.02
C VAL A 47 7.85 -4.36 11.10
N SER A 48 7.87 -5.21 12.13
CA SER A 48 7.01 -5.16 13.32
C SER A 48 7.84 -5.56 14.55
N PRO A 49 7.45 -5.14 15.77
CA PRO A 49 8.18 -5.53 16.97
C PRO A 49 8.12 -7.05 17.16
N PHE A 50 9.24 -7.63 17.58
CA PHE A 50 9.36 -8.91 18.24
C PHE A 50 9.77 -8.64 19.69
N ILE A 51 9.14 -9.31 20.65
CA ILE A 51 9.39 -9.10 22.08
C ILE A 51 10.00 -10.37 22.66
N ASN A 52 11.22 -10.26 23.19
CA ASN A 52 11.85 -11.30 23.97
C ASN A 52 11.31 -11.26 25.41
N ASN A 53 10.40 -12.18 25.76
CA ASN A 53 9.77 -12.17 27.08
C ASN A 53 10.71 -12.57 28.22
N THR A 54 11.85 -13.18 27.93
CA THR A 54 12.88 -13.46 28.94
C THR A 54 13.60 -12.18 29.38
N LEU A 55 13.77 -11.22 28.46
CA LEU A 55 14.37 -9.92 28.75
C LEU A 55 13.34 -8.88 29.22
N CYS A 56 12.08 -9.03 28.81
CA CYS A 56 11.04 -8.06 29.11
C CYS A 56 10.75 -7.98 30.61
N ILE A 57 10.94 -6.79 31.18
CA ILE A 57 10.64 -6.50 32.60
C ILE A 57 9.21 -5.98 32.83
N GLN A 58 8.33 -6.08 31.83
CA GLN A 58 6.92 -5.68 31.89
C GLN A 58 6.69 -4.23 32.38
N CYS A 59 7.59 -3.31 32.02
CA CYS A 59 7.54 -1.89 32.43
C CYS A 59 6.46 -1.04 31.71
N ASP A 60 5.75 -1.61 30.74
CA ASP A 60 4.67 -0.99 29.98
C ASP A 60 5.04 0.22 29.08
N MET A 61 6.31 0.63 29.04
CA MET A 61 6.76 1.76 28.23
C MET A 61 6.44 1.62 26.74
N CYS A 62 6.53 0.40 26.20
CA CYS A 62 6.24 0.13 24.80
C CYS A 62 4.77 0.34 24.42
N ARG A 63 3.81 0.10 25.33
CA ARG A 63 2.39 0.40 25.12
C ARG A 63 2.19 1.90 25.12
N LYS A 64 2.66 2.59 26.17
CA LYS A 64 2.56 4.04 26.34
C LYS A 64 3.14 4.83 25.16
N ALA A 65 4.29 4.39 24.63
CA ALA A 65 4.93 5.06 23.51
C ALA A 65 4.26 4.76 22.15
N CYS A 66 3.43 3.72 22.04
CA CYS A 66 2.83 3.33 20.76
C CYS A 66 1.80 4.38 20.32
N PRO A 67 2.03 5.11 19.21
CA PRO A 67 1.12 6.17 18.77
C PRO A 67 -0.23 5.63 18.31
N VAL A 68 -0.32 4.33 18.00
CA VAL A 68 -1.56 3.69 17.55
C VAL A 68 -2.55 3.51 18.69
N LEU A 69 -2.03 3.15 19.87
CA LEU A 69 -2.79 2.97 21.11
C LEU A 69 -2.96 4.29 21.87
N ASN A 70 -1.96 5.17 21.80
CA ASN A 70 -1.93 6.44 22.52
C ASN A 70 -1.69 7.57 21.52
N LEU A 71 -2.76 8.16 21.00
CA LEU A 71 -2.65 9.28 20.06
C LEU A 71 -2.01 10.49 20.75
N PRO A 72 -0.92 11.06 20.19
CA PRO A 72 -0.35 12.30 20.72
C PRO A 72 -1.34 13.47 20.59
N GLU A 73 -1.23 14.43 21.50
CA GLU A 73 -1.95 15.69 21.40
C GLU A 73 -1.53 16.45 20.13
N LYS A 74 -2.52 17.03 19.44
CA LYS A 74 -2.36 17.90 18.28
C LYS A 74 -3.27 19.11 18.41
N GLU A 75 -2.96 20.16 17.67
CA GLU A 75 -3.82 21.34 17.58
C GLU A 75 -5.14 20.98 16.89
N ASP A 76 -6.24 21.64 17.27
CA ASP A 76 -7.57 21.39 16.70
C ASP A 76 -7.69 21.85 15.24
N LYS A 77 -6.84 22.79 14.82
CA LYS A 77 -6.91 23.43 13.50
C LYS A 77 -5.53 23.70 12.94
N ILE A 78 -5.43 23.60 11.62
CA ILE A 78 -4.28 24.13 10.88
C ILE A 78 -4.23 25.64 11.07
N LEU A 79 -3.05 26.17 11.39
CA LEU A 79 -2.85 27.61 11.54
C LEU A 79 -2.78 28.30 10.20
N LYS A 80 -1.95 27.76 9.28
CA LYS A 80 -1.68 28.34 7.96
C LYS A 80 -1.30 27.27 6.95
N CYS A 81 -1.57 27.54 5.67
CA CYS A 81 -1.06 26.75 4.55
C CYS A 81 -0.43 27.68 3.53
N TYR A 82 0.72 27.29 2.98
CA TYR A 82 1.46 28.07 2.00
C TYR A 82 1.87 27.22 0.80
N ALA A 83 1.79 27.82 -0.39
CA ALA A 83 2.59 27.40 -1.54
C ALA A 83 3.98 28.01 -1.43
N VAL A 84 5.05 27.20 -1.49
CA VAL A 84 6.44 27.65 -1.29
C VAL A 84 7.38 27.14 -2.37
N GLN A 85 8.18 28.05 -2.91
CA GLN A 85 9.30 27.80 -3.82
C GLN A 85 10.57 28.46 -3.29
N ALA A 86 11.61 27.67 -3.06
CA ALA A 86 12.97 28.12 -2.84
C ALA A 86 13.58 28.66 -4.14
N ASN A 87 14.84 29.10 -4.09
CA ASN A 87 15.57 29.42 -5.32
C ASN A 87 15.77 28.18 -6.21
N ASP A 88 16.07 28.41 -7.48
CA ASP A 88 16.18 27.33 -8.48
C ASP A 88 17.28 26.31 -8.17
N GLU A 89 18.38 26.72 -7.54
CA GLU A 89 19.46 25.81 -7.17
C GLU A 89 19.00 24.80 -6.12
N VAL A 90 18.27 25.26 -5.10
CA VAL A 90 17.66 24.41 -4.07
C VAL A 90 16.55 23.54 -4.68
N ARG A 91 15.70 24.11 -5.55
CA ARG A 91 14.60 23.38 -6.18
C ARG A 91 15.09 22.24 -7.08
N LYS A 92 16.14 22.44 -7.86
CA LYS A 92 16.75 21.39 -8.71
C LYS A 92 17.23 20.20 -7.88
N LYS A 93 17.82 20.46 -6.72
CA LYS A 93 18.30 19.44 -5.77
C LYS A 93 17.19 18.81 -4.90
N SER A 94 15.96 19.31 -4.97
CA SER A 94 14.83 18.86 -4.14
C SER A 94 13.79 18.06 -4.95
N SER A 95 12.84 17.39 -4.29
CA SER A 95 11.70 16.72 -4.97
C SER A 95 10.64 17.70 -5.46
N SER A 96 10.47 18.81 -4.74
CA SER A 96 9.39 19.78 -4.92
C SER A 96 9.91 21.22 -4.91
N GLY A 97 9.18 22.18 -4.34
CA GLY A 97 9.62 23.56 -4.16
C GLY A 97 10.78 23.78 -3.18
N GLY A 98 11.28 22.74 -2.49
CA GLY A 98 12.51 22.81 -1.71
C GLY A 98 12.37 23.31 -0.27
N ALA A 99 11.14 23.37 0.28
CA ALA A 99 10.88 23.85 1.63
C ALA A 99 11.68 23.11 2.72
N PHE A 100 11.77 21.77 2.67
CA PHE A 100 12.56 20.97 3.63
C PHE A 100 14.01 21.45 3.73
N THR A 101 14.64 21.74 2.58
CA THR A 101 16.03 22.22 2.54
C THR A 101 16.17 23.52 3.32
N LEU A 102 15.24 24.46 3.17
CA LEU A 102 15.29 25.76 3.84
C LEU A 102 15.19 25.61 5.36
N PHE A 103 14.29 24.74 5.84
CA PHE A 103 14.15 24.45 7.27
C PHE A 103 15.41 23.78 7.85
N ALA A 104 15.94 22.78 7.15
CA ALA A 104 17.12 22.07 7.59
C ALA A 104 18.36 22.98 7.61
N GLU A 105 18.55 23.84 6.60
CA GLU A 105 19.65 24.80 6.58
C GLU A 105 19.59 25.80 7.73
N GLU A 106 18.40 26.27 8.11
CA GLU A 106 18.26 27.18 9.26
C GLU A 106 18.74 26.52 10.56
N ILE A 107 18.34 25.27 10.80
CA ILE A 107 18.72 24.53 12.02
C ILE A 107 20.22 24.25 12.04
N LEU A 108 20.81 23.82 10.92
CA LEU A 108 22.23 23.56 10.81
C LEU A 108 23.07 24.84 10.98
N ARG A 109 22.61 25.98 10.45
CA ARG A 109 23.28 27.29 10.65
C ARG A 109 23.28 27.75 12.10
N CYS A 110 22.29 27.34 12.88
CA CYS A 110 22.25 27.57 14.32
C CYS A 110 23.12 26.58 15.13
N GLY A 111 23.92 25.73 14.47
CA GLY A 111 24.69 24.67 15.13
C GLY A 111 23.83 23.53 15.66
N GLY A 112 22.60 23.39 15.16
CA GLY A 112 21.72 22.27 15.48
C GLY A 112 22.05 21.00 14.69
N ALA A 113 21.16 20.01 14.78
CA ALA A 113 21.23 18.75 14.05
C ALA A 113 19.91 18.46 13.33
N VAL A 114 20.00 17.74 12.22
CA VAL A 114 18.82 17.33 11.43
C VAL A 114 18.78 15.81 11.34
N VAL A 115 17.65 15.22 11.70
CA VAL A 115 17.40 13.78 11.61
C VAL A 115 16.37 13.54 10.51
N GLY A 116 16.71 12.74 9.51
CA GLY A 116 15.82 12.46 8.38
C GLY A 116 16.20 11.21 7.60
N ALA A 117 15.35 10.83 6.64
CA ALA A 117 15.53 9.64 5.84
C ALA A 117 16.63 9.80 4.77
N ALA A 118 17.60 8.90 4.76
CA ALA A 118 18.65 8.78 3.75
C ALA A 118 18.58 7.44 3.00
N MET A 119 18.93 7.46 1.72
CA MET A 119 19.15 6.24 0.92
C MET A 119 20.57 5.75 1.18
N GLY A 120 20.73 4.50 1.61
CA GLY A 120 22.03 3.83 1.77
C GLY A 120 22.49 3.11 0.52
N ASP A 121 23.74 2.65 0.55
CA ASP A 121 24.46 2.00 -0.56
C ASP A 121 24.03 0.52 -0.81
N ASP A 122 22.97 0.08 -0.10
CA ASP A 122 22.28 -1.19 -0.21
C ASP A 122 20.80 -1.00 -0.64
N CYS A 123 20.46 0.20 -1.11
CA CYS A 123 19.10 0.67 -1.40
C CYS A 123 18.16 0.71 -0.18
N LYS A 124 18.67 0.54 1.04
CA LYS A 124 17.87 0.63 2.26
C LYS A 124 17.70 2.09 2.65
N VAL A 125 16.47 2.47 2.99
CA VAL A 125 16.21 3.79 3.55
C VAL A 125 16.34 3.72 5.06
N SER A 126 17.18 4.55 5.66
CA SER A 126 17.34 4.65 7.11
C SER A 126 17.29 6.10 7.55
N HIS A 127 16.74 6.37 8.74
CA HIS A 127 16.88 7.69 9.34
C HIS A 127 18.30 7.85 9.88
N ILE A 128 18.93 8.98 9.54
CA ILE A 128 20.27 9.34 10.01
C ILE A 128 20.24 10.75 10.59
N GLU A 129 21.24 11.04 11.42
CA GLU A 129 21.56 12.37 11.92
C GLU A 129 22.62 13.02 11.03
N ILE A 130 22.47 14.32 10.77
CA ILE A 130 23.50 15.16 10.16
C ILE A 130 23.69 16.44 11.00
N GLU A 131 24.91 16.96 11.04
CA GLU A 131 25.25 18.21 11.74
C GLU A 131 25.87 19.27 10.81
N SER A 132 25.98 18.99 9.51
CA SER A 132 26.60 19.88 8.53
C SER A 132 25.74 20.09 7.28
N ILE A 133 25.87 21.25 6.64
CA ILE A 133 25.12 21.59 5.41
C ILE A 133 25.57 20.72 4.25
N GLU A 134 26.84 20.32 4.24
CA GLU A 134 27.48 19.48 3.23
C GLU A 134 26.77 18.11 3.14
N GLU A 135 26.30 17.59 4.27
CA GLU A 135 25.58 16.32 4.35
C GLU A 135 24.09 16.40 3.99
N LEU A 136 23.52 17.61 3.91
CA LEU A 136 22.07 17.80 3.69
C LEU A 136 21.56 17.14 2.41
N GLY A 137 22.43 16.99 1.40
CA GLY A 137 22.12 16.23 0.18
C GLY A 137 21.60 14.81 0.45
N ARG A 138 22.06 14.16 1.52
CA ARG A 138 21.68 12.79 1.91
C ARG A 138 20.21 12.67 2.32
N LEU A 139 19.65 13.75 2.88
CA LEU A 139 18.26 13.80 3.39
C LEU A 139 17.26 14.35 2.37
N ARG A 140 17.73 14.93 1.26
CA ARG A 140 16.87 15.46 0.20
C ARG A 140 16.28 14.33 -0.65
N LYS A 141 15.25 14.68 -1.42
CA LYS A 141 14.49 13.81 -2.34
C LYS A 141 13.57 12.82 -1.64
N SER A 142 12.55 12.38 -2.36
CA SER A 142 11.56 11.43 -1.89
C SER A 142 12.15 10.02 -1.89
N LYS A 143 11.74 9.18 -0.93
CA LYS A 143 12.04 7.75 -0.94
C LYS A 143 10.73 7.00 -0.72
N TYR A 144 10.28 6.25 -1.72
CA TYR A 144 9.00 5.52 -1.68
C TYR A 144 9.18 4.14 -1.06
N VAL A 145 9.79 4.07 0.11
CA VAL A 145 10.11 2.84 0.85
C VAL A 145 9.97 3.14 2.34
N GLN A 146 9.53 2.17 3.14
CA GLN A 146 9.57 2.30 4.60
C GLN A 146 11.02 2.54 5.07
N SER A 147 11.25 3.63 5.79
CA SER A 147 12.55 3.89 6.41
C SER A 147 12.74 3.11 7.70
N ASP A 148 13.96 2.64 7.93
CA ASP A 148 14.40 2.10 9.22
C ASP A 148 14.70 3.24 10.18
N ILE A 149 13.96 3.30 11.28
CA ILE A 149 14.15 4.28 12.35
C ILE A 149 15.37 3.95 13.21
N GLY A 150 15.75 2.67 13.33
CA GLY A 150 16.77 2.24 14.26
C GLY A 150 16.59 2.86 15.65
N LYS A 151 17.59 3.61 16.12
CA LYS A 151 17.60 4.26 17.44
C LYS A 151 17.55 5.79 17.39
N VAL A 152 17.09 6.39 16.27
CA VAL A 152 17.18 7.84 16.11
C VAL A 152 16.33 8.62 17.10
N TYR A 153 15.23 8.07 17.63
CA TYR A 153 14.47 8.80 18.66
C TYR A 153 15.28 8.95 19.96
N ARG A 154 16.10 7.95 20.32
CA ARG A 154 17.04 8.06 21.45
C ARG A 154 18.11 9.13 21.19
N GLN A 155 18.59 9.21 19.95
CA GLN A 155 19.56 10.24 19.54
C GLN A 155 18.96 11.65 19.63
N VAL A 156 17.71 11.84 19.18
CA VAL A 156 16.98 13.11 19.34
C VAL A 156 16.86 13.50 20.83
N LYS A 157 16.50 12.56 21.73
CA LYS A 157 16.47 12.83 23.18
C LYS A 157 17.84 13.25 23.71
N LYS A 158 18.91 12.57 23.26
CA LYS A 158 20.29 12.88 23.67
C LYS A 158 20.72 14.28 23.23
N LEU A 159 20.57 14.61 21.95
CA LEU A 159 20.92 15.93 21.41
C LEU A 159 20.17 17.05 22.13
N ARG A 160 18.88 16.83 22.41
CA ARG A 160 18.09 17.79 23.17
C ARG A 160 18.61 17.96 24.61
N ALA A 161 18.96 16.88 25.30
CA ALA A 161 19.54 16.94 26.64
C ALA A 161 20.88 17.71 26.67
N GLU A 162 21.56 17.80 25.53
CA GLU A 162 22.75 18.62 25.31
C GLU A 162 22.42 20.07 24.91
N ASN A 163 21.15 20.49 24.99
CA ASN A 163 20.62 21.80 24.58
C ASN A 163 20.87 22.13 23.09
N ARG A 164 21.00 21.12 22.23
CA ARG A 164 21.08 21.32 20.77
C ARG A 164 19.68 21.53 20.20
N LEU A 165 19.56 22.41 19.20
CA LEU A 165 18.37 22.47 18.35
C LEU A 165 18.34 21.25 17.43
N VAL A 166 17.21 20.58 17.35
CA VAL A 166 17.03 19.38 16.52
C VAL A 166 15.84 19.57 15.60
N LEU A 167 16.00 19.18 14.33
CA LEU A 167 14.88 19.03 13.40
C LEU A 167 14.75 17.57 13.00
N PHE A 168 13.63 16.95 13.37
CA PHE A 168 13.26 15.63 12.89
C PHE A 168 12.35 15.75 11.66
N SER A 169 12.59 14.92 10.64
CA SER A 169 11.74 14.80 9.44
C SER A 169 11.36 13.35 9.19
N GLY A 170 10.07 13.06 9.04
CA GLY A 170 9.59 11.69 8.80
C GLY A 170 8.20 11.60 8.17
N THR A 171 7.59 10.42 8.23
CA THR A 171 6.17 10.25 7.93
C THR A 171 5.31 10.67 9.13
N PRO A 172 4.01 10.95 8.96
CA PRO A 172 3.15 11.39 10.07
C PRO A 172 3.10 10.40 11.24
N CYS A 173 3.12 9.09 10.96
CA CYS A 173 3.17 8.08 12.01
C CYS A 173 4.53 8.02 12.75
N GLN A 174 5.63 8.41 12.11
CA GLN A 174 6.94 8.55 12.75
C GLN A 174 7.03 9.85 13.58
N ALA A 175 6.42 10.94 13.11
CA ALA A 175 6.28 12.17 13.90
C ALA A 175 5.45 11.93 15.17
N ALA A 176 4.34 11.19 15.06
CA ALA A 176 3.54 10.78 16.21
C ALA A 176 4.31 9.89 17.18
N ALA A 177 5.09 8.94 16.65
CA ALA A 177 5.98 8.10 17.46
C ALA A 177 7.00 8.94 18.23
N LEU A 178 7.70 9.86 17.58
CA LEU A 178 8.67 10.72 18.25
C LEU A 178 8.00 11.58 19.33
N LYS A 179 6.83 12.16 19.06
CA LYS A 179 6.06 12.94 20.04
C LYS A 179 5.76 12.16 21.32
N ASN A 180 5.45 10.86 21.24
CA ASN A 180 5.22 10.03 22.42
C ASN A 180 6.51 9.56 23.11
N VAL A 181 7.63 9.51 22.38
CA VAL A 181 8.94 9.15 22.94
C VAL A 181 9.56 10.33 23.70
N LEU A 182 9.27 11.55 23.28
CA LEU A 182 9.57 12.78 24.01
C LEU A 182 8.53 12.96 25.13
N ASP A 183 8.95 13.22 26.36
CA ASP A 183 7.99 13.57 27.41
C ASP A 183 7.40 14.98 27.15
N LYS A 184 6.25 15.33 27.77
CA LYS A 184 5.52 16.59 27.45
C LYS A 184 6.37 17.86 27.66
N ASP A 185 7.15 17.89 28.75
CA ASP A 185 8.09 18.98 29.05
C ASP A 185 9.38 18.88 28.22
N GLU A 186 9.50 17.82 27.41
CA GLU A 186 10.65 17.52 26.58
C GLU A 186 10.55 18.01 25.12
N GLY A 187 9.49 18.75 24.76
CA GLY A 187 9.27 19.22 23.39
C GLY A 187 10.05 20.48 22.98
N GLU A 188 10.64 21.20 23.92
CA GLU A 188 11.43 22.41 23.62
C GLU A 188 12.76 22.06 22.93
N GLY A 189 13.12 22.82 21.89
CA GLY A 189 14.34 22.63 21.11
C GLY A 189 14.26 21.57 20.00
N VAL A 190 13.17 20.81 19.91
CA VAL A 190 12.96 19.79 18.85
C VAL A 190 11.84 20.20 17.92
N PHE A 191 12.13 20.54 16.67
CA PHE A 191 11.15 20.75 15.61
C PHE A 191 10.83 19.43 14.92
N ILE A 192 9.55 19.19 14.65
CA ILE A 192 9.08 17.98 13.99
C ILE A 192 8.41 18.36 12.69
N ILE A 193 8.99 17.90 11.59
CA ILE A 193 8.41 18.00 10.26
C ILE A 193 7.93 16.61 9.83
N ASP A 194 6.73 16.54 9.27
CA ASP A 194 6.31 15.36 8.53
C ASP A 194 5.94 15.68 7.08
N THR A 195 5.50 14.65 6.36
CA THR A 195 5.17 14.74 4.96
C THR A 195 3.71 14.37 4.70
N LEU A 196 3.11 14.96 3.68
CA LEU A 196 1.88 14.44 3.07
C LEU A 196 2.20 13.08 2.44
N CYS A 197 2.01 12.04 3.25
CA CYS A 197 2.51 10.70 2.98
C CYS A 197 1.43 9.86 2.27
N HIS A 198 1.75 9.36 1.08
CA HIS A 198 0.84 8.47 0.36
C HIS A 198 0.74 7.07 0.99
N GLY A 199 1.85 6.56 1.50
CA GLY A 199 2.00 5.22 2.06
C GLY A 199 3.42 4.71 1.80
N VAL A 200 3.76 3.53 2.32
CA VAL A 200 5.09 2.94 2.15
C VAL A 200 5.01 1.45 1.78
N PRO A 201 5.73 1.00 0.76
CA PRO A 201 6.08 -0.41 0.56
C PRO A 201 7.23 -0.85 1.48
N SER A 202 7.47 -2.16 1.57
CA SER A 202 8.58 -2.71 2.37
C SER A 202 9.92 -2.59 1.63
N TYR A 203 11.02 -2.56 2.39
CA TYR A 203 12.37 -2.66 1.82
C TYR A 203 12.56 -3.97 1.04
N GLN A 204 12.02 -5.08 1.54
CA GLN A 204 12.11 -6.37 0.87
C GLN A 204 11.47 -6.34 -0.52
N MET A 205 10.30 -5.71 -0.68
CA MET A 205 9.66 -5.57 -2.00
C MET A 205 10.54 -4.79 -3.00
N LEU A 206 11.25 -3.76 -2.54
CA LEU A 206 12.19 -3.04 -3.40
C LEU A 206 13.38 -3.93 -3.78
N ARG A 207 13.92 -4.67 -2.82
CA ARG A 207 15.02 -5.62 -3.08
C ARG A 207 14.62 -6.71 -4.05
N ASP A 208 13.46 -7.33 -3.86
CA ASP A 208 12.97 -8.38 -4.75
C ASP A 208 12.74 -7.85 -6.18
N TYR A 209 12.26 -6.61 -6.32
CA TYR A 209 12.19 -5.96 -7.63
C TYR A 209 13.59 -5.80 -8.26
N ILE A 210 14.54 -5.20 -7.53
CA ILE A 210 15.90 -4.95 -8.02
C ILE A 210 16.58 -6.26 -8.41
N ASP A 211 16.51 -7.27 -7.55
CA ASP A 211 17.19 -8.56 -7.74
C ASP A 211 16.56 -9.36 -8.90
N ALA A 212 15.25 -9.22 -9.12
CA ALA A 212 14.56 -9.87 -10.24
C ALA A 212 14.75 -9.13 -11.58
N SER A 213 14.87 -7.80 -11.57
CA SER A 213 14.94 -6.99 -12.79
C SER A 213 16.38 -6.71 -13.25
N GLN A 214 17.35 -6.74 -12.34
CA GLN A 214 18.73 -6.35 -12.61
C GLN A 214 19.72 -7.50 -12.50
N LYS A 215 20.73 -7.49 -13.38
CA LYS A 215 21.85 -8.45 -13.36
C LYS A 215 23.10 -7.90 -12.67
N LYS A 216 23.14 -6.59 -12.48
CA LYS A 216 24.26 -5.86 -11.88
C LYS A 216 23.85 -5.40 -10.49
N GLU A 217 24.84 -5.25 -9.62
CA GLU A 217 24.63 -4.76 -8.27
C GLU A 217 24.25 -3.27 -8.29
N VAL A 218 23.05 -2.96 -7.80
CA VAL A 218 22.55 -1.60 -7.61
C VAL A 218 23.03 -1.09 -6.25
N GLU A 219 23.62 0.10 -6.26
CA GLU A 219 24.10 0.82 -5.07
C GLU A 219 22.98 1.69 -4.47
N SER A 220 22.22 2.42 -5.30
CA SER A 220 21.15 3.28 -4.81
C SER A 220 20.01 3.48 -5.80
N VAL A 221 18.88 3.95 -5.28
CA VAL A 221 17.67 4.26 -6.05
C VAL A 221 17.31 5.73 -5.90
N GLU A 222 17.03 6.40 -7.02
CA GLU A 222 16.43 7.73 -7.04
C GLU A 222 14.99 7.64 -7.52
N PHE A 223 14.06 8.01 -6.67
CA PHE A 223 12.66 8.18 -7.04
C PHE A 223 12.42 9.60 -7.54
N ARG A 224 11.58 9.73 -8.56
CA ARG A 224 10.97 11.02 -8.94
C ARG A 224 12.01 12.11 -9.21
N THR A 225 12.87 11.89 -10.20
CA THR A 225 13.84 12.93 -10.64
C THR A 225 13.12 14.05 -11.39
N LYS A 226 13.80 15.17 -11.65
CA LYS A 226 13.24 16.30 -12.42
C LYS A 226 13.90 16.49 -13.79
N GLU A 227 14.58 15.47 -14.31
CA GLU A 227 15.41 15.61 -15.52
C GLU A 227 14.62 15.97 -16.79
N LYS A 228 13.35 15.57 -16.86
CA LYS A 228 12.44 15.92 -17.96
C LYS A 228 11.36 16.93 -17.55
N GLY A 229 11.65 17.74 -16.53
CA GLY A 229 10.67 18.60 -15.84
C GLY A 229 10.00 17.87 -14.67
N TRP A 230 9.36 18.64 -13.77
CA TRP A 230 8.76 18.09 -12.56
C TRP A 230 7.52 17.25 -12.85
N ARG A 231 6.66 17.70 -13.76
CA ARG A 231 5.40 17.02 -14.10
C ARG A 231 5.61 15.69 -14.83
N ASN A 232 6.45 15.69 -15.85
CA ASN A 232 6.68 14.54 -16.74
C ASN A 232 7.60 13.45 -16.15
N SER A 233 8.15 13.67 -14.95
CA SER A 233 9.12 12.77 -14.32
C SER A 233 8.61 12.20 -12.98
N SER A 234 7.34 12.40 -12.65
CA SER A 234 6.76 12.09 -11.34
C SER A 234 6.78 10.61 -10.95
N ARG A 235 6.98 9.69 -11.91
CA ARG A 235 6.89 8.23 -11.74
C ARG A 235 8.09 7.46 -12.28
N ASN A 236 9.18 8.16 -12.60
CA ASN A 236 10.40 7.52 -13.10
C ASN A 236 11.31 7.21 -11.92
N MET A 237 11.94 6.04 -11.98
CA MET A 237 12.95 5.59 -11.03
C MET A 237 14.29 5.50 -11.75
N PHE A 238 15.36 5.83 -11.05
CA PHE A 238 16.72 5.61 -11.55
C PHE A 238 17.47 4.67 -10.63
N LEU A 239 18.20 3.76 -11.25
CA LEU A 239 19.08 2.81 -10.58
C LEU A 239 20.53 3.26 -10.81
N ASN A 240 21.23 3.50 -9.71
CA ASN A 240 22.66 3.79 -9.71
C ASN A 240 23.41 2.51 -9.35
N TYR A 241 24.35 2.11 -10.21
CA TYR A 241 25.13 0.88 -10.06
C TYR A 241 26.52 1.18 -9.53
N LYS A 242 27.14 0.20 -8.87
CA LYS A 242 28.51 0.33 -8.34
C LYS A 242 29.59 0.57 -9.41
N ASP A 243 29.30 0.28 -10.67
CA ASP A 243 30.18 0.59 -11.80
C ASP A 243 30.00 2.02 -12.33
N ASN A 244 29.29 2.88 -11.59
CA ASN A 244 28.89 4.25 -11.95
C ASN A 244 27.95 4.34 -13.15
N THR A 245 27.35 3.24 -13.59
CA THR A 245 26.24 3.30 -14.55
C THR A 245 25.00 3.87 -13.85
N ARG A 246 24.20 4.64 -14.57
CA ARG A 246 22.88 5.12 -14.12
C ARG A 246 21.83 4.83 -15.18
N ILE A 247 20.78 4.08 -14.82
CA ILE A 247 19.73 3.65 -15.74
C ILE A 247 18.37 4.18 -15.28
N MET A 248 17.60 4.71 -16.21
CA MET A 248 16.22 5.12 -15.99
C MET A 248 15.29 3.93 -16.23
N GLU A 249 14.56 3.54 -15.18
CA GLU A 249 13.46 2.59 -15.25
C GLU A 249 12.15 3.36 -15.44
N LYS A 250 11.57 3.22 -16.64
CA LYS A 250 10.30 3.86 -16.99
C LYS A 250 9.15 3.19 -16.24
N TYR A 251 8.15 3.99 -15.85
CA TYR A 251 6.95 3.50 -15.17
C TYR A 251 6.33 2.26 -15.83
N GLU A 252 6.20 2.23 -17.17
CA GLU A 252 5.55 1.14 -17.90
C GLU A 252 6.30 -0.20 -17.80
N LEU A 253 7.57 -0.18 -17.41
CA LEU A 253 8.44 -1.35 -17.27
C LEU A 253 8.91 -1.56 -15.82
N ASN A 254 8.34 -0.81 -14.86
CA ASN A 254 8.75 -0.83 -13.47
C ASN A 254 7.59 -1.26 -12.58
N GLU A 255 7.58 -2.54 -12.22
CA GLU A 255 6.53 -3.14 -11.40
C GLU A 255 6.51 -2.59 -9.96
N TYR A 256 7.63 -2.09 -9.45
CA TYR A 256 7.65 -1.43 -8.14
C TYR A 256 6.86 -0.11 -8.16
N GLU A 257 7.14 0.76 -9.13
CA GLU A 257 6.41 2.03 -9.31
C GLU A 257 4.94 1.79 -9.66
N GLN A 258 4.64 0.78 -10.51
CA GLN A 258 3.26 0.40 -10.80
C GLN A 258 2.53 -0.08 -9.55
N GLY A 259 3.17 -0.93 -8.73
CA GLY A 259 2.59 -1.42 -7.49
C GLY A 259 2.37 -0.31 -6.47
N PHE A 260 3.31 0.64 -6.36
CA PHE A 260 3.19 1.78 -5.44
C PHE A 260 2.07 2.73 -5.85
N HIS A 261 2.06 3.20 -7.10
CA HIS A 261 1.09 4.18 -7.61
C HIS A 261 -0.32 3.64 -7.86
N SER A 262 -0.52 2.33 -7.72
CA SER A 262 -1.84 1.68 -7.79
C SER A 262 -2.32 1.21 -6.43
N GLU A 263 -1.65 1.65 -5.35
CA GLU A 263 -1.95 1.28 -3.97
C GLU A 263 -1.99 -0.24 -3.77
N LEU A 264 -1.18 -1.01 -4.52
CA LEU A 264 -1.15 -2.47 -4.46
C LEU A 264 -0.24 -2.97 -3.34
N ILE A 265 0.90 -2.31 -3.15
CA ILE A 265 2.02 -2.83 -2.33
C ILE A 265 2.28 -2.03 -1.05
N LEU A 266 1.34 -1.18 -0.62
CA LEU A 266 1.51 -0.36 0.59
C LEU A 266 1.44 -1.21 1.87
N ARG A 267 1.82 -0.68 3.03
CA ARG A 267 1.59 -1.34 4.33
C ARG A 267 0.09 -1.36 4.68
N ASN A 268 -0.39 -2.37 5.40
CA ASN A 268 -1.82 -2.46 5.81
C ASN A 268 -2.31 -1.20 6.52
N CYS A 269 -1.54 -0.68 7.49
CA CYS A 269 -1.90 0.55 8.20
C CYS A 269 -1.98 1.78 7.29
N CYS A 270 -1.42 1.74 6.08
CA CYS A 270 -1.46 2.88 5.16
C CYS A 270 -2.82 3.03 4.48
N TYR A 271 -3.72 2.05 4.52
CA TYR A 271 -5.07 2.21 3.92
C TYR A 271 -6.05 2.97 4.82
N GLU A 272 -5.77 3.00 6.12
CA GLU A 272 -6.60 3.57 7.19
C GLU A 272 -5.68 4.25 8.23
N CYS A 273 -4.79 5.10 7.74
CA CYS A 273 -3.76 5.70 8.57
C CYS A 273 -4.33 6.91 9.31
N GLN A 274 -4.72 6.73 10.57
CA GLN A 274 -5.21 7.84 11.43
C GLN A 274 -4.25 9.04 11.56
N PHE A 275 -2.98 8.90 11.15
CA PHE A 275 -1.98 9.97 11.16
C PHE A 275 -1.93 10.77 9.84
N ALA A 276 -2.61 10.32 8.78
CA ALA A 276 -2.69 11.04 7.51
C ALA A 276 -3.82 12.10 7.48
N GLU A 277 -4.74 12.05 8.45
CA GLU A 277 -5.81 13.03 8.61
C GLU A 277 -5.26 14.36 9.16
N LEU A 278 -5.55 15.45 8.47
CA LEU A 278 -5.23 16.80 8.93
C LEU A 278 -6.11 17.23 10.12
N PRO A 279 -5.62 18.09 11.03
CA PRO A 279 -4.23 18.52 11.19
C PRO A 279 -3.32 17.38 11.64
N HIS A 280 -2.03 17.43 11.29
CA HIS A 280 -1.05 16.47 11.79
C HIS A 280 -0.51 16.88 13.18
N VAL A 281 0.14 15.92 13.85
CA VAL A 281 0.80 16.11 15.16
C VAL A 281 2.15 16.84 15.07
N SER A 282 2.73 16.92 13.86
CA SER A 282 4.00 17.59 13.59
C SER A 282 3.85 19.11 13.75
N ASP A 283 4.95 19.85 13.83
CA ASP A 283 4.90 21.31 13.84
C ASP A 283 4.61 21.87 12.44
N ILE A 284 5.13 21.21 11.40
CA ILE A 284 4.95 21.58 9.99
C ILE A 284 4.81 20.30 9.15
N THR A 285 3.86 20.29 8.23
CA THR A 285 3.70 19.23 7.22
C THR A 285 4.12 19.74 5.85
N LEU A 286 4.93 18.96 5.13
CA LEU A 286 5.43 19.28 3.80
C LEU A 286 4.88 18.32 2.75
N GLY A 287 4.59 18.80 1.55
CA GLY A 287 4.25 17.92 0.45
C GLY A 287 4.51 18.57 -0.89
N ASP A 288 4.38 17.78 -1.95
CA ASP A 288 4.13 18.35 -3.26
C ASP A 288 2.78 19.06 -3.24
N TYR A 289 2.71 20.26 -3.82
CA TYR A 289 1.43 20.95 -3.97
C TYR A 289 0.73 20.44 -5.23
N TRP A 290 0.13 19.26 -5.14
CA TRP A 290 -0.60 18.67 -6.26
C TRP A 290 -1.84 19.51 -6.60
N GLY A 291 -2.15 19.63 -7.89
CA GLY A 291 -3.31 20.40 -8.35
C GLY A 291 -3.16 21.93 -8.25
N ILE A 292 -1.99 22.45 -7.84
CA ILE A 292 -1.84 23.90 -7.60
C ILE A 292 -2.01 24.73 -8.86
N ARG A 293 -1.64 24.20 -10.03
CA ARG A 293 -1.76 24.91 -11.31
C ARG A 293 -3.21 25.20 -11.66
N GLU A 294 -4.09 24.25 -11.36
CA GLU A 294 -5.53 24.32 -11.59
C GLU A 294 -6.20 25.35 -10.66
N ARG A 295 -5.58 25.64 -9.51
CA ARG A 295 -6.01 26.71 -8.60
C ARG A 295 -5.41 28.06 -8.97
N ASP A 296 -4.12 28.07 -9.30
CA ASP A 296 -3.36 29.26 -9.63
C ASP A 296 -2.12 28.93 -10.46
N ALA A 297 -2.20 29.17 -11.77
CA ALA A 297 -1.12 28.88 -12.70
C ALA A 297 0.17 29.68 -12.44
N MET A 298 0.13 30.79 -11.69
CA MET A 298 1.35 31.54 -11.35
C MET A 298 2.21 30.83 -10.30
N LEU A 299 1.66 29.82 -9.63
CA LEU A 299 2.34 29.02 -8.62
C LEU A 299 2.91 27.70 -9.19
N ASP A 300 2.81 27.45 -10.49
CA ASP A 300 3.40 26.29 -11.16
C ASP A 300 4.17 26.68 -12.44
N ASP A 301 5.49 26.73 -12.32
CA ASP A 301 6.45 26.93 -13.40
C ASP A 301 7.13 25.62 -13.85
N ASP A 302 6.60 24.44 -13.46
CA ASP A 302 7.20 23.11 -13.66
C ASP A 302 8.53 22.84 -12.93
N GLY A 303 8.99 23.77 -12.08
CA GLY A 303 10.14 23.57 -11.20
C GLY A 303 9.78 22.87 -9.88
N GLY A 304 8.48 22.71 -9.60
CA GLY A 304 7.90 22.13 -8.39
C GLY A 304 7.61 23.16 -7.30
N THR A 305 6.47 23.00 -6.63
CA THR A 305 5.98 23.89 -5.56
C THR A 305 5.61 23.04 -4.36
N SER A 306 6.11 23.41 -3.17
CA SER A 306 5.81 22.66 -1.94
C SER A 306 4.53 23.21 -1.30
N ALA A 307 3.65 22.33 -0.85
CA ALA A 307 2.69 22.67 0.19
C ALA A 307 3.43 22.70 1.54
N VAL A 308 3.23 23.78 2.31
CA VAL A 308 3.77 23.95 3.66
C VAL A 308 2.61 24.27 4.59
N ILE A 309 2.21 23.27 5.38
CA ILE A 309 1.11 23.37 6.33
C ILE A 309 1.71 23.59 7.72
N ILE A 310 1.33 24.69 8.36
CA ILE A 310 1.77 25.04 9.69
C ILE A 310 0.73 24.55 10.69
N ASN A 311 1.11 23.55 11.48
CA ASN A 311 0.21 22.91 12.45
C ASN A 311 0.33 23.54 13.84
N SER A 312 1.51 24.04 14.23
CA SER A 312 1.75 24.60 15.57
C SER A 312 2.36 26.01 15.53
N LEU A 313 2.21 26.77 16.62
CA LEU A 313 2.87 28.08 16.76
C LEU A 313 4.39 27.96 16.68
N LYS A 314 4.96 26.86 17.21
CA LYS A 314 6.38 26.55 17.09
C LYS A 314 6.81 26.36 15.63
N GLY A 315 5.97 25.69 14.84
CA GLY A 315 6.16 25.57 13.39
C GLY A 315 6.11 26.92 12.68
N TYR A 316 5.18 27.79 13.07
CA TYR A 316 5.10 29.14 12.52
C TYR A 316 6.36 29.96 12.79
N GLN A 317 6.86 29.93 14.04
CA GLN A 317 8.10 30.60 14.43
C GLN A 317 9.30 30.13 13.61
N LEU A 318 9.39 28.83 13.30
CA LEU A 318 10.45 28.30 12.43
C LEU A 318 10.26 28.77 10.98
N PHE A 319 9.02 28.78 10.47
CA PHE A 319 8.72 29.29 9.13
C PHE A 319 9.13 30.75 8.95
N GLU A 320 8.89 31.60 9.96
CA GLU A 320 9.32 33.00 9.94
C GLU A 320 10.83 33.17 9.74
N LYS A 321 11.65 32.27 10.30
CA LYS A 321 13.11 32.32 10.16
C LYS A 321 13.58 32.10 8.71
N ILE A 322 12.83 31.29 7.95
CA ILE A 322 13.22 30.95 6.57
C ILE A 322 12.63 31.89 5.52
N LEU A 323 11.69 32.80 5.87
CA LEU A 323 11.01 33.69 4.92
C LEU A 323 11.97 34.44 3.98
N LYS A 324 13.07 34.96 4.52
CA LYS A 324 14.10 35.69 3.75
C LYS A 324 14.82 34.83 2.69
N ASN A 325 14.77 33.51 2.82
CA ASN A 325 15.42 32.54 1.94
C ASN A 325 14.43 31.91 0.94
N ILE A 326 13.14 32.28 1.01
CA ILE A 326 12.12 31.81 0.09
C ILE A 326 12.05 32.76 -1.11
N SER A 327 12.01 32.22 -2.33
CA SER A 327 11.88 33.00 -3.55
C SER A 327 10.43 33.38 -3.84
N LEU A 328 9.50 32.46 -3.59
CA LEU A 328 8.07 32.70 -3.69
C LEU A 328 7.34 31.96 -2.57
N TYR A 329 6.48 32.67 -1.85
CA TYR A 329 5.45 32.05 -1.02
C TYR A 329 4.11 32.77 -1.17
N ARG A 330 3.02 32.01 -1.06
CA ARG A 330 1.65 32.53 -1.04
C ARG A 330 0.85 31.74 -0.01
N GLU A 331 0.15 32.44 0.87
CA GLU A 331 -0.83 31.79 1.75
C GLU A 331 -1.99 31.27 0.89
N THR A 332 -2.37 30.02 1.12
CA THR A 332 -3.41 29.32 0.34
C THR A 332 -4.43 28.67 1.28
N PRO A 333 -5.69 28.50 0.84
CA PRO A 333 -6.66 27.68 1.55
C PRO A 333 -6.19 26.22 1.64
N VAL A 334 -6.44 25.55 2.76
CA VAL A 334 -6.10 24.13 2.95
C VAL A 334 -6.90 23.25 1.98
N GLU A 335 -8.11 23.66 1.64
CA GLU A 335 -9.03 22.98 0.74
C GLU A 335 -8.47 22.83 -0.69
N TRP A 336 -7.43 23.58 -1.04
CA TRP A 336 -6.72 23.43 -2.31
C TRP A 336 -5.87 22.15 -2.38
N LEU A 337 -5.66 21.47 -1.25
CA LEU A 337 -4.91 20.21 -1.15
C LEU A 337 -5.77 18.96 -1.45
N VAL A 338 -6.93 19.12 -2.09
CA VAL A 338 -7.82 18.00 -2.46
C VAL A 338 -7.16 16.93 -3.33
N ASP A 339 -6.11 17.28 -4.08
CA ASP A 339 -5.32 16.36 -4.90
C ASP A 339 -4.19 15.66 -4.12
N ASN A 340 -4.01 16.02 -2.84
CA ASN A 340 -3.11 15.34 -1.90
C ASN A 340 -3.89 14.35 -1.02
N ARG A 341 -3.19 13.36 -0.47
CA ARG A 341 -3.74 12.58 0.64
C ARG A 341 -3.69 13.42 1.91
N ILE A 342 -4.86 13.87 2.35
CA ILE A 342 -5.07 14.65 3.58
C ILE A 342 -6.07 13.99 4.53
N HIS A 343 -6.49 12.77 4.19
CA HIS A 343 -7.43 11.95 4.94
C HIS A 343 -6.82 10.60 5.35
N ASP A 344 -7.36 10.03 6.41
CA ASP A 344 -6.91 8.74 6.97
C ASP A 344 -7.15 7.55 6.03
N GLU A 345 -8.29 7.50 5.37
CA GLU A 345 -8.68 6.42 4.46
C GLU A 345 -8.25 6.66 3.01
N ILE A 346 -7.73 5.61 2.37
CA ILE A 346 -7.56 5.53 0.92
C ILE A 346 -8.14 4.23 0.40
N LYS A 347 -8.80 4.29 -0.77
CA LYS A 347 -9.29 3.09 -1.43
C LYS A 347 -8.11 2.27 -1.94
N GLY A 348 -7.88 1.11 -1.34
CA GLY A 348 -6.82 0.21 -1.78
C GLY A 348 -7.12 -0.49 -3.09
N ASN A 349 -6.09 -1.08 -3.70
CA ASN A 349 -6.25 -1.91 -4.87
C ASN A 349 -7.05 -3.16 -4.54
N ILE A 350 -8.13 -3.42 -5.29
CA ILE A 350 -8.96 -4.62 -5.11
C ILE A 350 -8.13 -5.91 -5.26
N SER A 351 -7.10 -5.92 -6.11
CA SER A 351 -6.22 -7.07 -6.33
C SER A 351 -5.13 -7.24 -5.26
N ARG A 352 -5.06 -6.40 -4.23
CA ARG A 352 -4.02 -6.47 -3.18
C ARG A 352 -3.91 -7.84 -2.54
N ARG A 353 -5.03 -8.42 -2.08
CA ARG A 353 -5.01 -9.75 -1.44
C ARG A 353 -4.50 -10.83 -2.39
N TYR A 354 -4.77 -10.69 -3.69
CA TYR A 354 -4.23 -11.59 -4.71
C TYR A 354 -2.74 -11.37 -4.93
N PHE A 355 -2.26 -10.12 -4.95
CA PHE A 355 -0.83 -9.81 -4.94
C PHE A 355 -0.13 -10.43 -3.72
N GLU A 356 -0.65 -10.22 -2.51
CA GLU A 356 -0.07 -10.77 -1.27
C GLU A 356 0.08 -12.29 -1.35
N HIS A 357 -0.93 -12.98 -1.90
CA HIS A 357 -0.86 -14.42 -2.13
C HIS A 357 0.24 -14.84 -3.11
N LEU A 358 0.31 -14.17 -4.26
CA LEU A 358 1.32 -14.48 -5.27
C LEU A 358 2.72 -14.16 -4.77
N TYR A 359 2.89 -13.05 -4.06
CA TYR A 359 4.16 -12.58 -3.56
C TYR A 359 4.76 -13.53 -2.51
N LYS A 360 3.93 -14.18 -1.68
CA LYS A 360 4.38 -15.27 -0.77
C LYS A 360 5.05 -16.44 -1.47
N LYS A 361 4.91 -16.58 -2.80
CA LYS A 361 5.60 -17.60 -3.62
C LYS A 361 6.98 -17.15 -4.13
N GLY A 362 7.37 -15.90 -3.86
CA GLY A 362 8.73 -15.38 -4.06
C GLY A 362 9.00 -14.63 -5.38
N ASP A 363 8.00 -14.43 -6.24
CA ASP A 363 8.19 -13.70 -7.51
C ASP A 363 7.43 -12.36 -7.49
N PHE A 364 8.14 -11.30 -7.11
CA PHE A 364 7.56 -9.95 -6.99
C PHE A 364 7.04 -9.41 -8.32
N ILE A 365 7.85 -9.48 -9.39
CA ILE A 365 7.51 -8.92 -10.70
C ILE A 365 6.25 -9.60 -11.25
N ASN A 366 6.18 -10.92 -11.22
CA ASN A 366 5.01 -11.64 -11.70
C ASN A 366 3.80 -11.44 -10.78
N ALA A 367 3.99 -11.33 -9.45
CA ALA A 367 2.90 -11.03 -8.53
C ALA A 367 2.22 -9.70 -8.85
N VAL A 368 2.99 -8.62 -9.05
CA VAL A 368 2.45 -7.31 -9.44
C VAL A 368 1.75 -7.39 -10.79
N LYS A 369 2.41 -7.95 -11.82
CA LYS A 369 1.83 -8.08 -13.17
C LYS A 369 0.51 -8.83 -13.17
N CYS A 370 0.44 -9.97 -12.50
CA CYS A 370 -0.77 -10.78 -12.43
C CYS A 370 -1.88 -10.06 -11.68
N ALA A 371 -1.57 -9.38 -10.58
CA ALA A 371 -2.55 -8.64 -9.80
C ALA A 371 -3.14 -7.44 -10.57
N LEU A 372 -2.28 -6.63 -11.20
CA LEU A 372 -2.72 -5.47 -11.99
C LEU A 372 -3.41 -5.84 -13.30
N ALA A 373 -3.01 -6.95 -13.92
CA ALA A 373 -3.68 -7.46 -15.12
C ALA A 373 -4.96 -8.26 -14.80
N HIS A 374 -5.33 -8.40 -13.52
CA HIS A 374 -6.45 -9.23 -13.08
C HIS A 374 -6.39 -10.67 -13.65
N LYS A 375 -5.19 -11.26 -13.69
CA LYS A 375 -4.96 -12.63 -14.15
C LYS A 375 -5.07 -13.61 -13.00
N TYR A 376 -6.28 -14.13 -12.78
CA TYR A 376 -6.64 -15.10 -11.76
C TYR A 376 -6.37 -16.55 -12.20
N GLN A 377 -6.17 -17.44 -11.23
CA GLN A 377 -5.86 -18.84 -11.52
C GLN A 377 -7.12 -19.65 -11.87
N ILE A 378 -8.19 -19.44 -11.12
CA ILE A 378 -9.40 -20.28 -11.14
C ILE A 378 -10.64 -19.39 -11.18
N GLY A 379 -11.49 -19.57 -12.20
CA GLY A 379 -12.85 -19.05 -12.26
C GLY A 379 -13.85 -20.14 -11.87
N ILE A 380 -14.58 -19.95 -10.77
CA ILE A 380 -15.72 -20.78 -10.38
C ILE A 380 -16.93 -20.30 -11.17
N VAL A 381 -17.43 -21.15 -12.06
CA VAL A 381 -18.53 -20.89 -12.98
C VAL A 381 -19.82 -21.39 -12.36
N GLY A 382 -20.80 -20.49 -12.21
CA GLY A 382 -22.14 -20.86 -11.79
C GLY A 382 -22.96 -19.74 -11.18
N PRO A 383 -24.28 -19.96 -11.00
CA PRO A 383 -25.16 -19.00 -10.33
C PRO A 383 -24.94 -19.02 -8.81
N TRP A 384 -23.81 -18.50 -8.35
CA TRP A 384 -23.45 -18.47 -6.92
C TRP A 384 -24.34 -17.54 -6.08
N MET A 385 -25.01 -16.57 -6.70
CA MET A 385 -26.19 -15.89 -6.15
C MET A 385 -27.43 -16.75 -6.41
N ASN A 386 -27.58 -17.80 -5.62
CA ASN A 386 -28.58 -18.84 -5.84
C ASN A 386 -29.83 -18.64 -4.96
N ILE A 387 -31.03 -18.81 -5.54
CA ILE A 387 -32.30 -18.78 -4.81
C ILE A 387 -32.46 -19.99 -3.86
N ASN A 388 -31.76 -21.09 -4.18
CA ASN A 388 -31.67 -22.29 -3.38
C ASN A 388 -30.49 -22.19 -2.40
N CYS A 389 -30.77 -22.30 -1.10
CA CYS A 389 -29.74 -22.28 -0.05
C CYS A 389 -28.69 -23.40 -0.24
N GLY A 390 -29.09 -24.57 -0.71
CA GLY A 390 -28.16 -25.68 -0.99
C GLY A 390 -27.16 -25.31 -2.08
N GLY A 391 -27.65 -24.80 -3.22
CA GLY A 391 -26.78 -24.35 -4.31
C GLY A 391 -25.89 -23.17 -3.91
N ALA A 392 -26.40 -22.21 -3.12
CA ALA A 392 -25.56 -21.14 -2.59
C ALA A 392 -24.41 -21.70 -1.73
N LEU A 393 -24.73 -22.59 -0.78
CA LEU A 393 -23.75 -23.20 0.13
C LEU A 393 -22.71 -24.07 -0.59
N THR A 394 -23.06 -24.78 -1.67
CA THR A 394 -22.09 -25.60 -2.41
C THR A 394 -21.05 -24.75 -3.13
N TYR A 395 -21.43 -23.61 -3.71
CA TYR A 395 -20.46 -22.65 -4.27
C TYR A 395 -19.56 -22.05 -3.19
N TYR A 396 -20.13 -21.72 -2.03
CA TYR A 396 -19.32 -21.22 -0.92
C TYR A 396 -18.33 -22.28 -0.41
N ALA A 397 -18.78 -23.53 -0.27
CA ALA A 397 -17.92 -24.65 0.13
C ALA A 397 -16.80 -24.91 -0.88
N LEU A 398 -17.09 -24.89 -2.18
CA LEU A 398 -16.09 -25.02 -3.24
C LEU A 398 -15.07 -23.88 -3.18
N TYR A 399 -15.54 -22.63 -3.06
CA TYR A 399 -14.68 -21.46 -2.90
C TYR A 399 -13.74 -21.62 -1.70
N ARG A 400 -14.29 -21.93 -0.51
CA ARG A 400 -13.51 -22.11 0.72
C ARG A 400 -12.53 -23.28 0.61
N THR A 401 -12.91 -24.37 -0.04
CA THR A 401 -12.04 -25.53 -0.25
C THR A 401 -10.82 -25.13 -1.09
N LEU A 402 -11.04 -24.45 -2.22
CA LEU A 402 -9.96 -23.98 -3.07
C LEU A 402 -9.05 -22.97 -2.34
N VAL A 403 -9.62 -22.07 -1.55
CA VAL A 403 -8.85 -21.14 -0.69
C VAL A 403 -8.00 -21.89 0.33
N ASN A 404 -8.57 -22.89 1.01
CA ASN A 404 -7.86 -23.73 1.97
C ASN A 404 -6.74 -24.57 1.33
N MET A 405 -6.89 -24.92 0.05
CA MET A 405 -5.83 -25.57 -0.76
C MET A 405 -4.74 -24.59 -1.22
N GLY A 406 -4.87 -23.30 -0.91
CA GLY A 406 -3.90 -22.27 -1.30
C GLY A 406 -4.12 -21.68 -2.69
N TYR A 407 -5.34 -21.76 -3.24
CA TYR A 407 -5.72 -21.07 -4.48
C TYR A 407 -6.51 -19.78 -4.20
N PHE A 408 -6.53 -18.87 -5.17
CA PHE A 408 -7.31 -17.62 -5.11
C PHE A 408 -8.35 -17.62 -6.23
N PRO A 409 -9.46 -18.36 -6.05
CA PRO A 409 -10.50 -18.43 -7.06
C PRO A 409 -11.32 -17.14 -7.10
N VAL A 410 -11.91 -16.88 -8.27
CA VAL A 410 -12.91 -15.84 -8.48
C VAL A 410 -14.24 -16.46 -8.88
N MET A 411 -15.33 -15.84 -8.47
CA MET A 411 -16.71 -16.18 -8.76
C MET A 411 -17.11 -15.53 -10.08
N LEU A 412 -17.48 -16.36 -11.05
CA LEU A 412 -18.02 -15.94 -12.34
C LEU A 412 -19.52 -16.17 -12.30
N SER A 413 -20.30 -15.09 -12.38
CA SER A 413 -21.76 -15.20 -12.43
C SER A 413 -22.25 -15.54 -13.85
N GLN A 414 -23.47 -16.03 -13.90
CA GLN A 414 -24.22 -16.24 -15.13
C GLN A 414 -24.42 -14.95 -15.95
N PRO A 415 -24.68 -15.04 -17.28
CA PRO A 415 -24.77 -13.87 -18.16
C PRO A 415 -25.87 -12.88 -17.78
N LYS A 416 -25.62 -11.57 -17.96
CA LYS A 416 -26.72 -10.58 -17.91
C LYS A 416 -27.62 -10.76 -19.12
N GLY A 417 -28.93 -10.79 -18.90
CA GLY A 417 -29.93 -10.96 -19.94
C GLY A 417 -30.39 -12.41 -20.16
N SER A 418 -29.81 -13.39 -19.46
CA SER A 418 -30.41 -14.73 -19.36
C SER A 418 -31.71 -14.68 -18.55
N GLU A 419 -32.55 -15.71 -18.68
CA GLU A 419 -33.81 -15.79 -17.90
C GLU A 419 -33.52 -15.81 -16.40
N TRP A 420 -32.49 -16.56 -15.99
CA TRP A 420 -31.89 -16.45 -14.68
C TRP A 420 -30.65 -15.55 -14.76
N ASP A 421 -30.83 -14.24 -14.61
CA ASP A 421 -29.76 -13.25 -14.64
C ASP A 421 -29.09 -13.05 -13.26
N PRO A 422 -27.86 -12.50 -13.19
CA PRO A 422 -27.08 -12.36 -11.95
C PRO A 422 -27.52 -11.15 -11.13
N THR A 423 -28.80 -11.13 -10.74
CA THR A 423 -29.41 -10.04 -9.97
C THR A 423 -29.67 -10.45 -8.53
N TYR A 424 -29.72 -9.45 -7.65
CA TYR A 424 -29.92 -9.66 -6.21
C TYR A 424 -31.27 -10.30 -5.86
N LYS A 425 -32.26 -10.36 -6.78
CA LYS A 425 -33.53 -11.07 -6.56
C LYS A 425 -33.32 -12.56 -6.24
N TYR A 426 -32.22 -13.14 -6.72
CA TYR A 426 -31.86 -14.53 -6.49
C TYR A 426 -30.83 -14.71 -5.37
N CYS A 427 -30.36 -13.64 -4.74
CA CYS A 427 -29.36 -13.73 -3.68
C CYS A 427 -30.02 -14.11 -2.35
N ARG A 428 -29.60 -15.23 -1.76
CA ARG A 428 -30.02 -15.65 -0.41
C ARG A 428 -29.07 -15.23 0.70
N TYR A 429 -27.91 -14.69 0.34
CA TYR A 429 -26.97 -14.18 1.31
C TYR A 429 -27.49 -12.86 1.89
N LYS A 430 -27.58 -12.78 3.22
CA LYS A 430 -27.78 -11.49 3.90
C LYS A 430 -26.57 -10.58 3.68
N GLU A 431 -25.38 -11.17 3.74
CA GLU A 431 -24.09 -10.53 3.45
C GLU A 431 -23.29 -11.47 2.54
N ILE A 432 -22.69 -10.94 1.48
CA ILE A 432 -21.97 -11.75 0.50
C ILE A 432 -20.73 -12.35 1.18
N PRO A 433 -20.56 -13.68 1.20
CA PRO A 433 -19.52 -14.33 1.99
C PRO A 433 -18.16 -14.42 1.26
N TYR A 434 -18.06 -13.79 0.08
CA TYR A 434 -16.85 -13.75 -0.73
C TYR A 434 -16.20 -12.37 -0.59
N PRO A 435 -14.87 -12.29 -0.53
CA PRO A 435 -14.19 -11.00 -0.55
C PRO A 435 -14.44 -10.29 -1.89
N GLU A 436 -14.46 -8.96 -1.88
CA GLU A 436 -14.80 -8.14 -3.05
C GLU A 436 -14.00 -8.53 -4.31
N TYR A 437 -12.69 -8.77 -4.15
CA TYR A 437 -11.80 -9.18 -5.25
C TYR A 437 -12.17 -10.51 -5.90
N ALA A 438 -12.85 -11.39 -5.16
CA ALA A 438 -13.25 -12.68 -5.66
C ALA A 438 -14.50 -12.58 -6.55
N ILE A 439 -15.16 -11.43 -6.65
CA ILE A 439 -16.40 -11.31 -7.42
C ILE A 439 -16.12 -10.52 -8.70
N LEU A 440 -16.08 -11.22 -9.84
CA LEU A 440 -15.89 -10.53 -11.11
C LEU A 440 -17.21 -9.95 -11.65
N PRO A 441 -17.18 -8.77 -12.31
CA PRO A 441 -18.37 -8.19 -12.92
C PRO A 441 -19.01 -9.13 -13.94
N ALA A 442 -20.32 -9.37 -13.80
CA ALA A 442 -21.07 -10.16 -14.75
C ALA A 442 -21.10 -9.51 -16.15
N LYS A 443 -20.95 -10.35 -17.18
CA LYS A 443 -20.87 -9.95 -18.60
C LYS A 443 -22.23 -10.02 -19.29
N ASN A 444 -22.42 -9.20 -20.33
CA ASN A 444 -23.66 -9.17 -21.10
C ASN A 444 -23.74 -10.35 -22.07
N GLY A 445 -24.80 -11.15 -21.96
CA GLY A 445 -25.07 -12.30 -22.82
C GLY A 445 -24.00 -13.39 -22.77
N TYR A 446 -24.28 -14.51 -23.42
CA TYR A 446 -23.34 -15.62 -23.57
C TYR A 446 -22.02 -15.22 -24.25
N PRO A 447 -21.98 -14.43 -25.35
CA PRO A 447 -20.72 -14.05 -25.99
C PRO A 447 -19.75 -13.28 -25.08
N GLY A 448 -20.28 -12.43 -24.18
CA GLY A 448 -19.46 -11.65 -23.25
C GLY A 448 -18.69 -12.50 -22.25
N GLN A 449 -19.13 -13.74 -21.99
CA GLN A 449 -18.43 -14.67 -21.10
C GLN A 449 -17.02 -15.01 -21.62
N ARG A 450 -16.80 -14.95 -22.94
CA ARG A 450 -15.49 -15.22 -23.55
C ARG A 450 -14.40 -14.29 -23.02
N GLU A 451 -14.73 -13.10 -22.53
CA GLU A 451 -13.77 -12.19 -21.90
C GLU A 451 -13.07 -12.81 -20.69
N PHE A 452 -13.72 -13.72 -19.96
CA PHE A 452 -13.12 -14.38 -18.81
C PHE A 452 -11.89 -15.23 -19.15
N ASN A 453 -11.72 -15.64 -20.42
CA ASN A 453 -10.50 -16.31 -20.89
C ASN A 453 -9.24 -15.44 -20.81
N ASN A 454 -9.40 -14.10 -20.78
CA ASN A 454 -8.29 -13.18 -20.60
C ASN A 454 -7.81 -13.12 -19.15
N TYR A 455 -8.67 -13.50 -18.20
CA TYR A 455 -8.44 -13.37 -16.78
C TYR A 455 -8.16 -14.71 -16.09
N CYS A 456 -8.75 -15.82 -16.53
CA CYS A 456 -8.63 -17.12 -15.87
C CYS A 456 -7.91 -18.17 -16.72
N ASP A 457 -7.16 -19.06 -16.08
CA ASP A 457 -6.51 -20.22 -16.72
C ASP A 457 -7.24 -21.55 -16.50
N THR A 458 -7.98 -21.65 -15.40
CA THR A 458 -8.83 -22.79 -15.06
C THR A 458 -10.26 -22.34 -14.82
N PHE A 459 -11.22 -23.10 -15.34
CA PHE A 459 -12.65 -22.88 -15.14
C PHE A 459 -13.26 -24.10 -14.49
N ILE A 460 -13.94 -23.90 -13.36
CA ILE A 460 -14.57 -24.98 -12.59
C ILE A 460 -16.07 -24.71 -12.58
N VAL A 461 -16.84 -25.52 -13.28
CA VAL A 461 -18.31 -25.50 -13.13
C VAL A 461 -18.66 -26.24 -11.84
N GLY A 462 -19.36 -25.53 -10.95
CA GLY A 462 -19.60 -25.97 -9.57
C GLY A 462 -20.70 -27.02 -9.41
N SER A 463 -20.88 -27.45 -8.15
CA SER A 463 -21.78 -28.52 -7.75
C SER A 463 -23.22 -28.03 -7.61
N ASP A 464 -23.99 -28.18 -8.69
CA ASP A 464 -25.45 -28.08 -8.70
C ASP A 464 -26.01 -28.84 -9.92
N GLN A 465 -27.34 -28.86 -10.08
CA GLN A 465 -28.08 -29.49 -11.18
C GLN A 465 -27.96 -28.70 -12.50
N LEU A 466 -26.75 -28.28 -12.88
CA LEU A 466 -26.51 -27.41 -14.03
C LEU A 466 -26.58 -28.11 -15.39
N PHE A 467 -26.47 -29.45 -15.42
CA PHE A 467 -26.42 -30.24 -16.65
C PHE A 467 -27.79 -30.80 -17.01
N THR A 468 -28.81 -29.93 -16.96
CA THR A 468 -30.21 -30.24 -17.34
C THR A 468 -30.65 -29.39 -18.53
N GLY A 469 -31.60 -29.87 -19.32
CA GLY A 469 -32.16 -29.10 -20.45
C GLY A 469 -32.78 -27.76 -20.03
N GLU A 470 -33.40 -27.74 -18.84
CA GLU A 470 -33.97 -26.52 -18.24
C GLU A 470 -32.87 -25.51 -17.90
N MET A 471 -31.80 -25.92 -17.20
CA MET A 471 -30.71 -25.00 -16.84
C MET A 471 -29.96 -24.48 -18.07
N PHE A 472 -29.85 -25.30 -19.12
CA PHE A 472 -29.32 -24.84 -20.41
C PHE A 472 -30.14 -23.68 -20.99
N GLN A 473 -31.46 -23.71 -20.86
CA GLN A 473 -32.32 -22.62 -21.31
C GLN A 473 -32.22 -21.41 -20.37
N LEU A 474 -32.32 -21.63 -19.06
CA LEU A 474 -32.31 -20.56 -18.05
C LEU A 474 -31.02 -19.76 -18.03
N LEU A 475 -29.89 -20.41 -18.32
CA LEU A 475 -28.54 -19.84 -18.25
C LEU A 475 -27.90 -19.59 -19.62
N ASP A 476 -28.65 -19.75 -20.72
CA ASP A 476 -28.16 -19.54 -22.09
C ASP A 476 -26.93 -20.41 -22.43
N GLY A 477 -26.96 -21.69 -22.02
CA GLY A 477 -25.88 -22.66 -22.22
C GLY A 477 -24.60 -22.41 -21.42
N TYR A 478 -24.54 -21.36 -20.60
CA TYR A 478 -23.37 -20.91 -19.83
C TYR A 478 -22.57 -22.01 -19.11
N ALA A 479 -23.27 -22.99 -18.53
CA ALA A 479 -22.66 -24.03 -17.70
C ALA A 479 -21.86 -25.08 -18.48
N ASP A 480 -22.00 -25.16 -19.80
CA ASP A 480 -21.29 -26.15 -20.64
C ASP A 480 -19.82 -25.81 -20.91
N LEU A 481 -19.39 -24.59 -20.56
CA LEU A 481 -18.05 -24.07 -20.77
C LEU A 481 -17.59 -24.06 -22.24
N GLU A 482 -18.50 -24.01 -23.21
CA GLU A 482 -18.15 -23.85 -24.63
C GLU A 482 -17.44 -22.51 -24.87
N TRP A 483 -17.86 -21.45 -24.19
CA TRP A 483 -17.26 -20.12 -24.27
C TRP A 483 -15.82 -20.07 -23.73
N VAL A 484 -15.35 -21.13 -23.07
CA VAL A 484 -13.97 -21.27 -22.59
C VAL A 484 -13.07 -21.80 -23.72
N ASN A 485 -11.95 -21.12 -23.97
CA ASN A 485 -10.99 -21.48 -25.00
C ASN A 485 -10.38 -22.87 -24.74
N ASN A 486 -10.05 -23.59 -25.82
CA ASN A 486 -9.54 -24.96 -25.74
C ASN A 486 -8.15 -25.09 -25.10
N ASN A 487 -7.40 -23.99 -24.99
CA ASN A 487 -6.11 -23.95 -24.29
C ASN A 487 -6.23 -23.72 -22.78
N LYS A 488 -7.45 -23.64 -22.25
CA LYS A 488 -7.74 -23.45 -20.83
C LYS A 488 -8.19 -24.76 -20.19
N ARG A 489 -7.97 -24.90 -18.89
CA ARG A 489 -8.39 -26.10 -18.14
C ARG A 489 -9.87 -25.99 -17.79
N LYS A 490 -10.66 -27.01 -18.15
CA LYS A 490 -12.10 -27.08 -17.83
C LYS A 490 -12.35 -28.24 -16.87
N ILE A 491 -13.00 -27.96 -15.74
CA ILE A 491 -13.27 -28.93 -14.69
C ILE A 491 -14.76 -28.91 -14.36
N ALA A 492 -15.37 -30.08 -14.23
CA ALA A 492 -16.66 -30.24 -13.57
C ALA A 492 -16.44 -30.86 -12.19
N TYR A 493 -16.95 -30.20 -11.15
CA TYR A 493 -16.85 -30.64 -9.76
C TYR A 493 -18.23 -30.92 -9.20
N ALA A 494 -18.54 -32.20 -8.98
CA ALA A 494 -19.84 -32.66 -8.47
C ALA A 494 -21.06 -32.05 -9.21
N ALA A 495 -20.91 -31.84 -10.52
CA ALA A 495 -21.98 -31.35 -11.40
C ALA A 495 -22.98 -32.48 -11.70
N SER A 496 -24.28 -32.18 -11.63
CA SER A 496 -25.33 -33.19 -11.71
C SER A 496 -26.29 -32.96 -12.88
N PHE A 497 -26.78 -34.07 -13.44
CA PHE A 497 -27.86 -34.12 -14.44
C PHE A 497 -29.25 -34.18 -13.80
N ALA A 498 -29.35 -34.14 -12.46
CA ALA A 498 -30.56 -34.22 -11.64
C ALA A 498 -31.38 -35.52 -11.71
N LYS A 499 -31.42 -36.18 -12.87
CA LYS A 499 -32.25 -37.35 -13.18
C LYS A 499 -31.45 -38.39 -13.96
N ASP A 500 -31.92 -39.63 -13.95
CA ASP A 500 -31.30 -40.75 -14.68
C ASP A 500 -31.43 -40.63 -16.22
N HIS A 501 -32.25 -39.70 -16.70
CA HIS A 501 -32.42 -39.39 -18.11
C HIS A 501 -32.36 -37.87 -18.36
N PHE A 502 -31.70 -37.45 -19.43
CA PHE A 502 -31.61 -36.04 -19.83
C PHE A 502 -32.93 -35.57 -20.44
N SER A 503 -33.54 -34.52 -19.87
CA SER A 503 -34.86 -34.00 -20.25
C SER A 503 -34.82 -32.73 -21.12
N GLY A 504 -33.81 -32.58 -21.98
CA GLY A 504 -33.67 -31.46 -22.92
C GLY A 504 -33.88 -31.85 -24.39
N SER A 505 -33.72 -30.88 -25.30
CA SER A 505 -33.76 -31.13 -26.74
C SER A 505 -32.62 -32.03 -27.20
N GLN A 506 -32.75 -32.64 -28.38
CA GLN A 506 -31.68 -33.45 -28.97
C GLN A 506 -30.41 -32.62 -29.20
N GLU A 507 -30.55 -31.37 -29.63
CA GLU A 507 -29.44 -30.43 -29.80
C GLU A 507 -28.72 -30.14 -28.47
N GLN A 508 -29.47 -29.84 -27.41
CA GLN A 508 -28.89 -29.62 -26.06
C GLN A 508 -28.14 -30.87 -25.58
N LYS A 509 -28.69 -32.05 -25.82
CA LYS A 509 -28.06 -33.33 -25.46
C LYS A 509 -26.75 -33.56 -26.22
N GLU A 510 -26.73 -33.30 -27.52
CA GLU A 510 -25.54 -33.43 -28.36
C GLU A 510 -24.46 -32.44 -27.96
N ARG A 511 -24.84 -31.18 -27.72
CA ARG A 511 -23.95 -30.12 -27.26
C ARG A 511 -23.29 -30.47 -25.92
N LEU A 512 -24.09 -30.84 -24.91
CA LEU A 512 -23.58 -31.23 -23.60
C LEU A 512 -22.70 -32.50 -23.68
N SER A 513 -23.10 -33.50 -24.48
CA SER A 513 -22.31 -34.72 -24.70
C SER A 513 -20.93 -34.41 -25.29
N TYR A 514 -20.85 -33.46 -26.23
CA TYR A 514 -19.59 -32.99 -26.79
C TYR A 514 -18.71 -32.33 -25.72
N PHE A 515 -19.25 -31.36 -24.97
CA PHE A 515 -18.46 -30.63 -23.99
C PHE A 515 -18.07 -31.46 -22.78
N CYS A 516 -18.91 -32.39 -22.30
CA CYS A 516 -18.54 -33.32 -21.24
C CYS A 516 -17.27 -34.12 -21.55
N LYS A 517 -17.01 -34.46 -22.82
CA LYS A 517 -15.77 -35.15 -23.23
C LYS A 517 -14.52 -34.28 -23.09
N SER A 518 -14.69 -32.97 -23.02
CA SER A 518 -13.60 -31.99 -22.87
C SER A 518 -13.33 -31.59 -21.41
N LEU A 519 -14.14 -32.08 -20.46
CA LEU A 519 -14.02 -31.74 -19.03
C LEU A 519 -13.15 -32.76 -18.31
N ILE A 520 -12.32 -32.27 -17.39
CA ILE A 520 -11.76 -33.11 -16.33
C ILE A 520 -12.86 -33.25 -15.26
N VAL A 521 -13.36 -34.46 -15.05
CA VAL A 521 -14.49 -34.71 -14.14
C VAL A 521 -13.99 -35.24 -12.80
N PHE A 522 -14.35 -34.56 -11.72
CA PHE A 522 -14.22 -35.06 -10.35
C PHE A 522 -15.63 -35.26 -9.78
N LEU A 523 -15.99 -36.52 -9.54
CA LEU A 523 -17.26 -36.92 -8.94
C LEU A 523 -17.27 -36.70 -7.43
#